data_AF-A0A091PLB5-F1
#
_entry.id   AF-A0A091PLB5-F1
#
_cell.length_a   1.000
_cell.length_b   1.000
_cell.length_c   1.000
_cell.angle_alpha   90.00
_cell.angle_beta   90.00
_cell.angle_gamma   90.00
#
_symmetry.space_group_name_H-M   'P 1'
#
loop_
_entity.id
_entity.type
_entity.pdbx_description
1 polymer ?
#
loop_
_entity_poly.entity_id
_entity_poly.type
_entity_poly.pdbx_seq_one_letter_code
_entity_poly.pdbx_strand_id
1 'polypeptide(L)'
;LSFFFQALFNLLIPDHTADAFSPPRLSEPGLWDLLLERLLGGLSHWDAEHFLFIAERGYLYEHNCAFFPLLPAAPALYQLGCRVLRRRGVAFLAALLFSVSPATVFLAAAYSESMFAFLVFSAMWQLEKGQSWLSGLLFSLASGVRANGLINAGFFLYSCGKCLALQLQVGSGSGRKVPTLWKQLLSVASSAVLMCAGIFLPFALFQYYAYVRFCGPATGLERAVPKPLLQLALAKGYRLVTMDGVKPPWCSQRFPVVYSYIQDTYWNVGFLRYFELRQIPNFLLALPVTLLGSWAAWTYIVANPRHCLTLGLERRKGEEEDKPRAGFCCPAVFVYVVHATVLLAFGFFCVHVQVLTRFLGSSSPILYWFSAHLLQDHEPLLWREATDNQTAAPRSEKSLLGKSPGSCGKGTSENPVVRLLLNFRLITPLGKCILGFFLSYWLLGLILHCNRLPWT
;
A
#
# COMPACT_ATOMS: atom_id res chain seq x y z
N LEU A 1 -6.70 -26.06 -4.59
CA LEU A 1 -5.64 -27.06 -4.82
C LEU A 1 -4.76 -27.23 -3.58
N SER A 2 -4.17 -26.17 -3.02
CA SER A 2 -3.39 -26.25 -1.78
C SER A 2 -4.19 -26.74 -0.58
N PHE A 3 -5.45 -26.31 -0.42
CA PHE A 3 -6.35 -26.86 0.59
C PHE A 3 -6.68 -28.35 0.39
N PHE A 4 -6.69 -28.82 -0.86
CA PHE A 4 -6.94 -30.23 -1.17
C PHE A 4 -5.72 -31.08 -0.82
N PHE A 5 -4.51 -30.64 -1.19
CA PHE A 5 -3.28 -31.32 -0.78
C PHE A 5 -3.01 -31.19 0.72
N GLN A 6 -3.35 -30.06 1.34
CA GLN A 6 -3.30 -29.88 2.79
C GLN A 6 -4.19 -30.90 3.49
N ALA A 7 -5.47 -30.97 3.12
CA ALA A 7 -6.40 -31.94 3.68
C ALA A 7 -5.96 -33.38 3.41
N LEU A 8 -5.43 -33.67 2.22
CA LEU A 8 -4.91 -34.98 1.86
C LEU A 8 -3.72 -35.38 2.73
N PHE A 9 -2.77 -34.48 2.97
CA PHE A 9 -1.58 -34.78 3.78
C PHE A 9 -1.85 -34.74 5.29
N ASN A 10 -2.78 -33.91 5.77
CA ASN A 10 -3.27 -33.94 7.17
C ASN A 10 -3.96 -35.27 7.51
N LEU A 11 -4.51 -35.97 6.51
CA LEU A 11 -5.12 -37.29 6.68
C LEU A 11 -4.13 -38.45 6.54
N LEU A 12 -3.05 -38.27 5.76
CA LEU A 12 -2.09 -39.32 5.44
C LEU A 12 -0.86 -39.34 6.36
N ILE A 13 -0.51 -38.21 6.97
CA ILE A 13 0.70 -38.04 7.78
C ILE A 13 0.27 -37.68 9.21
N PRO A 14 0.68 -38.45 10.24
CA PRO A 14 0.37 -38.11 11.63
C PRO A 14 1.14 -36.88 12.10
N ASP A 15 0.49 -36.06 12.93
CA ASP A 15 1.08 -34.82 13.45
C ASP A 15 2.30 -35.09 14.33
N HIS A 16 3.37 -34.34 14.06
CA HIS A 16 4.57 -34.36 14.88
C HIS A 16 4.42 -33.37 16.05
N THR A 17 4.58 -33.84 17.28
CA THR A 17 4.56 -32.98 18.48
C THR A 17 5.86 -32.19 18.58
N ALA A 18 5.88 -31.01 17.99
CA ALA A 18 6.95 -30.04 18.21
C ALA A 18 6.70 -29.25 19.51
N ASP A 19 7.75 -28.83 20.20
CA ASP A 19 7.70 -27.88 21.34
C ASP A 19 7.38 -26.45 20.84
N ALA A 20 6.36 -26.30 20.00
CA ALA A 20 5.92 -25.04 19.42
C ALA A 20 4.90 -24.33 20.31
N PHE A 21 4.82 -23.01 20.18
CA PHE A 21 3.83 -22.21 20.90
C PHE A 21 2.41 -22.60 20.49
N SER A 22 1.58 -22.97 21.47
CA SER A 22 0.15 -23.21 21.27
C SER A 22 -0.70 -22.55 22.35
N PRO A 23 -1.57 -21.58 22.00
CA PRO A 23 -2.38 -20.87 22.97
C PRO A 23 -3.52 -21.76 23.52
N PRO A 24 -3.90 -21.62 24.80
CA PRO A 24 -4.98 -22.42 25.39
C PRO A 24 -6.35 -22.04 24.78
N ARG A 25 -7.13 -23.06 24.41
CA ARG A 25 -8.50 -22.89 23.91
C ARG A 25 -9.42 -22.48 25.06
N LEU A 26 -10.20 -21.41 24.84
CA LEU A 26 -11.14 -20.88 25.83
C LEU A 26 -12.57 -21.44 25.68
N SER A 27 -12.84 -22.21 24.64
CA SER A 27 -14.17 -22.77 24.33
C SER A 27 -14.04 -24.17 23.74
N GLU A 28 -14.98 -25.05 24.07
CA GLU A 28 -14.97 -26.42 23.54
C GLU A 28 -15.30 -26.41 22.03
N PRO A 29 -14.52 -27.13 21.20
CA PRO A 29 -14.70 -27.11 19.76
C PRO A 29 -16.01 -27.79 19.36
N GLY A 30 -16.77 -27.15 18.48
CA GLY A 30 -17.93 -27.75 17.85
C GLY A 30 -17.55 -28.83 16.83
N LEU A 31 -18.55 -29.58 16.35
CA LEU A 31 -18.35 -30.66 15.37
C LEU A 31 -17.80 -30.15 14.03
N TRP A 32 -18.16 -28.92 13.65
CA TRP A 32 -17.62 -28.25 12.46
C TRP A 32 -16.19 -27.74 12.69
N ASP A 33 -15.84 -27.33 13.90
CA ASP A 33 -14.49 -26.89 14.24
C ASP A 33 -13.51 -28.07 14.15
N LEU A 34 -13.91 -29.24 14.66
CA LEU A 34 -13.15 -30.49 14.50
C LEU A 34 -12.97 -30.89 13.04
N LEU A 35 -14.00 -30.72 12.20
CA LEU A 35 -13.90 -31.02 10.77
C LEU A 35 -12.93 -30.06 10.06
N LEU A 36 -13.00 -28.78 10.43
CA LEU A 36 -12.16 -27.72 9.86
C LEU A 36 -10.71 -27.90 10.27
N GLU A 37 -10.47 -28.22 11.53
CA GLU A 37 -9.15 -28.50 12.09
C GLU A 37 -8.54 -29.76 11.47
N ARG A 38 -9.35 -30.80 11.23
CA ARG A 38 -8.89 -32.01 10.56
C ARG A 38 -8.48 -31.77 9.11
N LEU A 39 -9.15 -30.87 8.40
CA LEU A 39 -8.89 -30.60 6.98
C LEU A 39 -7.87 -29.46 6.76
N LEU A 40 -7.79 -28.50 7.68
CA LEU A 40 -7.07 -27.24 7.52
C LEU A 40 -6.16 -26.88 8.71
N GLY A 41 -6.11 -27.69 9.76
CA GLY A 41 -5.37 -27.41 11.00
C GLY A 41 -3.87 -27.18 10.80
N GLY A 42 -3.26 -27.79 9.79
CA GLY A 42 -1.86 -27.50 9.46
C GLY A 42 -1.59 -26.08 8.95
N LEU A 43 -2.61 -25.29 8.60
CA LEU A 43 -2.47 -23.86 8.30
C LEU A 43 -2.52 -22.98 9.55
N SER A 44 -2.94 -23.54 10.68
CA SER A 44 -2.97 -22.90 11.99
C SER A 44 -1.88 -23.45 12.89
N HIS A 45 -0.74 -23.88 12.35
CA HIS A 45 0.43 -24.33 13.13
C HIS A 45 1.63 -23.39 12.92
N TRP A 46 2.58 -23.47 13.85
CA TRP A 46 3.84 -22.70 13.82
C TRP A 46 3.61 -21.19 13.90
N ASP A 47 4.31 -20.41 13.08
CA ASP A 47 4.27 -18.95 13.06
C ASP A 47 2.85 -18.38 12.87
N ALA A 48 1.94 -19.15 12.27
CA ALA A 48 0.53 -18.76 12.10
C ALA A 48 -0.23 -18.63 13.43
N GLU A 49 0.09 -19.46 14.44
CA GLU A 49 -0.51 -19.36 15.78
C GLU A 49 -0.10 -18.07 16.48
N HIS A 50 1.14 -17.63 16.29
CA HIS A 50 1.62 -16.34 16.78
C HIS A 50 0.88 -15.17 16.10
N PHE A 51 0.71 -15.19 14.77
CA PHE A 51 -0.02 -14.14 14.06
C PHE A 51 -1.50 -14.06 14.46
N LEU A 52 -2.16 -15.22 14.62
CA LEU A 52 -3.58 -15.28 15.03
C LEU A 52 -3.75 -14.80 16.48
N PHE A 53 -2.89 -15.24 17.39
CA PHE A 53 -2.88 -14.81 18.79
C PHE A 53 -2.62 -13.31 18.93
N ILE A 54 -1.66 -12.77 18.17
CA ILE A 54 -1.38 -11.31 18.13
C ILE A 54 -2.57 -10.55 17.55
N ALA A 55 -3.26 -11.09 16.55
CA ALA A 55 -4.45 -10.45 15.97
C ALA A 55 -5.63 -10.38 16.94
N GLU A 56 -5.83 -11.43 17.75
CA GLU A 56 -6.92 -11.49 18.72
C GLU A 56 -6.63 -10.74 20.03
N ARG A 57 -5.38 -10.81 20.52
CA ARG A 57 -5.03 -10.39 21.90
C ARG A 57 -3.86 -9.42 21.98
N GLY A 58 -3.25 -9.05 20.86
CA GLY A 58 -2.06 -8.21 20.82
C GLY A 58 -0.79 -8.91 21.28
N TYR A 59 0.29 -8.14 21.46
CA TYR A 59 1.58 -8.64 21.93
C TYR A 59 1.55 -8.82 23.46
N LEU A 60 1.14 -10.01 23.91
CA LEU A 60 1.11 -10.37 25.34
C LEU A 60 2.40 -11.02 25.85
N TYR A 61 3.14 -11.74 24.99
CA TYR A 61 4.36 -12.45 25.36
C TYR A 61 5.59 -11.87 24.63
N GLU A 62 6.75 -11.89 25.28
CA GLU A 62 8.00 -11.30 24.74
C GLU A 62 8.44 -11.95 23.41
N HIS A 63 8.28 -13.27 23.28
CA HIS A 63 8.62 -13.99 22.05
C HIS A 63 7.69 -13.64 20.87
N ASN A 64 6.49 -13.10 21.11
CA ASN A 64 5.60 -12.62 20.05
C ASN A 64 6.17 -11.40 19.34
N CYS A 65 7.06 -10.63 19.98
CA CYS A 65 7.72 -9.47 19.36
C CYS A 65 8.68 -9.85 18.22
N ALA A 66 9.12 -11.12 18.14
CA ALA A 66 9.90 -11.63 17.02
C ALA A 66 9.08 -11.68 15.72
N PHE A 67 7.75 -11.75 15.84
CA PHE A 67 6.81 -11.75 14.72
C PHE A 67 6.38 -10.32 14.42
N PHE A 68 7.18 -9.65 13.59
CA PHE A 68 6.92 -8.28 13.13
C PHE A 68 5.54 -8.16 12.47
N PRO A 69 4.90 -6.99 12.53
CA PRO A 69 3.55 -6.80 12.04
C PRO A 69 3.58 -6.73 10.51
N LEU A 70 3.48 -7.88 9.86
CA LEU A 70 3.40 -8.00 8.41
C LEU A 70 1.95 -8.04 7.88
N LEU A 71 0.98 -7.96 8.79
CA LEU A 71 -0.45 -7.84 8.47
C LEU A 71 -1.14 -6.49 8.74
N PRO A 72 -0.55 -5.40 9.28
CA PRO A 72 -1.29 -4.18 9.59
C PRO A 72 -1.52 -3.25 8.37
N ALA A 73 -0.81 -3.45 7.25
CA ALA A 73 -0.96 -2.62 6.07
C ALA A 73 -2.32 -2.80 5.37
N ALA A 74 -2.84 -4.04 5.30
CA ALA A 74 -4.15 -4.32 4.70
C ALA A 74 -5.33 -3.76 5.53
N PRO A 75 -5.37 -3.91 6.87
CA PRO A 75 -6.33 -3.21 7.73
C PRO A 75 -6.23 -1.69 7.63
N ALA A 76 -5.01 -1.12 7.59
CA ALA A 76 -4.84 0.32 7.40
C ALA A 76 -5.40 0.78 6.05
N LEU A 77 -5.14 0.03 4.96
CA LEU A 77 -5.68 0.30 3.63
C LEU A 77 -7.22 0.19 3.60
N TYR A 78 -7.79 -0.81 4.26
CA TYR A 78 -9.24 -0.99 4.39
C TYR A 78 -9.89 0.19 5.14
N GLN A 79 -9.34 0.57 6.29
CA GLN A 79 -9.85 1.65 7.12
C GLN A 79 -9.71 3.01 6.41
N LEU A 80 -8.61 3.23 5.69
CA LEU A 80 -8.43 4.39 4.81
C LEU A 80 -9.49 4.39 3.70
N GLY A 81 -9.66 3.28 3.00
CA GLY A 81 -10.64 3.13 1.92
C GLY A 81 -12.08 3.36 2.39
N CYS A 82 -12.46 2.86 3.56
CA CYS A 82 -13.78 3.10 4.13
C CYS A 82 -14.07 4.59 4.37
N ARG A 83 -13.03 5.35 4.76
CA ARG A 83 -13.14 6.79 5.06
C ARG A 83 -13.14 7.65 3.79
N VAL A 84 -12.29 7.31 2.82
CA VAL A 84 -12.12 8.06 1.57
C VAL A 84 -13.21 7.70 0.55
N LEU A 85 -13.37 6.40 0.22
CA LEU A 85 -14.31 5.93 -0.80
C LEU A 85 -15.77 5.94 -0.32
N ARG A 86 -15.99 5.89 1.00
CA ARG A 86 -17.33 5.79 1.64
C ARG A 86 -18.17 4.60 1.15
N ARG A 87 -17.53 3.58 0.57
CA ARG A 87 -18.13 2.30 0.16
C ARG A 87 -17.33 1.15 0.78
N ARG A 88 -17.91 0.47 1.76
CA ARG A 88 -17.25 -0.62 2.50
C ARG A 88 -16.88 -1.80 1.60
N GLY A 89 -17.76 -2.19 0.66
CA GLY A 89 -17.51 -3.29 -0.27
C GLY A 89 -16.27 -3.07 -1.16
N VAL A 90 -16.14 -1.87 -1.75
CA VAL A 90 -14.97 -1.51 -2.58
C VAL A 90 -13.70 -1.45 -1.74
N ALA A 91 -13.76 -0.90 -0.53
CA ALA A 91 -12.62 -0.85 0.38
C ALA A 91 -12.17 -2.26 0.81
N PHE A 92 -13.11 -3.16 1.08
CA PHE A 92 -12.83 -4.55 1.43
C PHE A 92 -12.21 -5.31 0.26
N LEU A 93 -12.79 -5.19 -0.94
CA LEU A 93 -12.24 -5.79 -2.16
C LEU A 93 -10.85 -5.27 -2.48
N ALA A 94 -10.57 -3.98 -2.27
CA ALA A 94 -9.24 -3.41 -2.44
C ALA A 94 -8.22 -3.98 -1.46
N ALA A 95 -8.60 -4.18 -0.20
CA ALA A 95 -7.73 -4.83 0.79
C ALA A 95 -7.43 -6.30 0.43
N LEU A 96 -8.40 -7.02 -0.11
CA LEU A 96 -8.20 -8.38 -0.62
C LEU A 96 -7.27 -8.41 -1.84
N LEU A 97 -7.43 -7.48 -2.79
CA LEU A 97 -6.52 -7.35 -3.94
C LEU A 97 -5.10 -6.95 -3.52
N PHE A 98 -4.96 -6.15 -2.47
CA PHE A 98 -3.65 -5.85 -1.87
C PHE A 98 -2.99 -7.12 -1.31
N SER A 99 -3.75 -7.97 -0.63
CA SER A 99 -3.23 -9.24 -0.11
C SER A 99 -2.79 -10.20 -1.21
N VAL A 100 -3.46 -10.21 -2.37
CA VAL A 100 -3.11 -11.06 -3.52
C VAL A 100 -2.32 -10.28 -4.59
N SER A 101 -1.68 -9.19 -4.19
CA SER A 101 -1.01 -8.31 -5.14
C SER A 101 0.27 -8.90 -5.74
N PRO A 102 0.61 -8.48 -6.96
CA PRO A 102 1.95 -8.61 -7.55
C PRO A 102 3.12 -8.34 -6.61
N ALA A 103 2.96 -7.36 -5.72
CA ALA A 103 3.99 -6.89 -4.80
C ALA A 103 4.01 -7.68 -3.48
N THR A 104 3.03 -8.56 -3.24
CA THR A 104 2.86 -9.26 -1.96
C THR A 104 4.10 -10.05 -1.58
N VAL A 105 4.87 -10.61 -2.50
CA VAL A 105 6.12 -11.34 -2.15
C VAL A 105 7.12 -10.43 -1.42
N PHE A 106 7.26 -9.17 -1.85
CA PHE A 106 8.14 -8.18 -1.19
C PHE A 106 7.51 -7.58 0.06
N LEU A 107 6.17 -7.52 0.10
CA LEU A 107 5.43 -7.06 1.28
C LEU A 107 5.32 -8.15 2.36
N ALA A 108 5.47 -9.42 1.98
CA ALA A 108 5.45 -10.60 2.83
C ALA A 108 6.85 -11.08 3.25
N ALA A 109 7.90 -10.59 2.60
CA ALA A 109 9.28 -10.78 3.04
C ALA A 109 9.70 -9.68 4.04
N ALA A 110 10.78 -9.95 4.81
CA ALA A 110 11.44 -8.97 5.67
C ALA A 110 12.19 -7.91 4.84
N TYR A 111 11.44 -7.10 4.10
CA TYR A 111 11.93 -6.09 3.18
C TYR A 111 11.42 -4.71 3.59
N SER A 112 12.20 -3.66 3.33
CA SER A 112 11.85 -2.30 3.78
C SER A 112 10.52 -1.78 3.20
N GLU A 113 10.05 -2.35 2.09
CA GLU A 113 8.79 -2.09 1.40
C GLU A 113 7.57 -2.42 2.27
N SER A 114 7.61 -3.49 3.08
CA SER A 114 6.49 -3.89 3.92
C SER A 114 6.26 -2.88 5.05
N MET A 115 7.34 -2.53 5.76
CA MET A 115 7.34 -1.51 6.80
C MET A 115 6.98 -0.13 6.23
N PHE A 116 7.49 0.20 5.04
CA PHE A 116 7.12 1.44 4.35
C PHE A 116 5.62 1.51 4.02
N ALA A 117 5.05 0.46 3.42
CA ALA A 117 3.63 0.42 3.07
C ALA A 117 2.73 0.57 4.29
N PHE A 118 3.06 -0.12 5.39
CA PHE A 118 2.33 0.01 6.66
C PHE A 118 2.34 1.45 7.18
N LEU A 119 3.52 2.08 7.26
CA LEU A 119 3.66 3.43 7.80
C LEU A 119 2.94 4.46 6.92
N VAL A 120 3.03 4.33 5.58
CA VAL A 120 2.39 5.24 4.64
C VAL A 120 0.87 5.15 4.69
N PHE A 121 0.29 3.94 4.63
CA PHE A 121 -1.18 3.78 4.69
C PHE A 121 -1.74 4.19 6.05
N SER A 122 -1.02 3.91 7.14
CA SER A 122 -1.39 4.39 8.47
C SER A 122 -1.30 5.91 8.58
N ALA A 123 -0.26 6.52 8.02
CA ALA A 123 -0.11 7.97 8.01
C ALA A 123 -1.23 8.66 7.24
N MET A 124 -1.60 8.13 6.06
CA MET A 124 -2.74 8.60 5.27
C MET A 124 -4.06 8.46 6.06
N TRP A 125 -4.27 7.31 6.71
CA TRP A 125 -5.48 7.08 7.50
C TRP A 125 -5.62 8.05 8.67
N GLN A 126 -4.52 8.30 9.38
CA GLN A 126 -4.50 9.24 10.50
C GLN A 126 -4.65 10.69 10.05
N LEU A 127 -4.17 11.04 8.85
CA LEU A 127 -4.41 12.35 8.24
C LEU A 127 -5.91 12.58 8.00
N GLU A 128 -6.60 11.59 7.43
CA GLU A 128 -8.06 11.64 7.21
C GLU A 128 -8.87 11.65 8.52
N LYS A 129 -8.31 11.15 9.63
CA LYS A 129 -8.91 11.31 10.97
C LYS A 129 -8.76 12.72 11.55
N GLY A 130 -7.94 13.57 10.95
CA GLY A 130 -7.60 14.89 11.49
C GLY A 130 -6.46 14.86 12.54
N GLN A 131 -5.78 13.72 12.72
CA GLN A 131 -4.65 13.59 13.63
C GLN A 131 -3.34 13.95 12.91
N SER A 132 -3.20 15.22 12.53
CA SER A 132 -2.10 15.70 11.68
C SER A 132 -0.71 15.40 12.26
N TRP A 133 -0.50 15.59 13.57
CA TRP A 133 0.79 15.34 14.22
C TRP A 133 1.25 13.88 14.15
N LEU A 134 0.34 12.95 14.47
CA LEU A 134 0.63 11.52 14.41
C LEU A 134 0.85 11.09 12.96
N SER A 135 0.08 11.63 12.01
CA SER A 135 0.32 11.40 10.58
C SER A 135 1.71 11.88 10.16
N GLY A 136 2.18 13.04 10.64
CA GLY A 136 3.51 13.55 10.31
C GLY A 136 4.64 12.72 10.87
N LEU A 137 4.49 12.25 12.10
CA LEU A 137 5.43 11.30 12.70
C LEU A 137 5.53 10.03 11.86
N LEU A 138 4.39 9.45 11.46
CA LEU A 138 4.36 8.24 10.65
C LEU A 138 4.95 8.46 9.24
N PHE A 139 4.68 9.60 8.59
CA PHE A 139 5.29 9.95 7.31
C PHE A 139 6.80 10.23 7.42
N SER A 140 7.25 10.81 8.54
CA SER A 140 8.68 10.97 8.84
C SER A 140 9.35 9.60 8.99
N LEU A 141 8.80 8.71 9.81
CA LEU A 141 9.30 7.35 9.95
C LEU A 141 9.33 6.63 8.61
N ALA A 142 8.27 6.72 7.79
CA ALA A 142 8.23 6.14 6.46
C ALA A 142 9.36 6.65 5.55
N SER A 143 9.68 7.95 5.63
CA SER A 143 10.80 8.56 4.88
C SER A 143 12.17 8.10 5.37
N GLY A 144 12.28 7.74 6.65
CA GLY A 144 13.46 7.08 7.22
C GLY A 144 13.63 5.63 6.73
N VAL A 145 12.53 4.92 6.48
CA VAL A 145 12.58 3.56 5.90
C VAL A 145 12.96 3.61 4.43
N ARG A 146 12.40 4.55 3.65
CA ARG A 146 12.68 4.70 2.22
C ARG A 146 12.59 6.16 1.77
N ALA A 147 13.49 6.56 0.87
CA ALA A 147 13.50 7.89 0.26
C ALA A 147 12.19 8.25 -0.49
N ASN A 148 11.42 7.24 -0.93
CA ASN A 148 10.10 7.42 -1.53
C ASN A 148 9.13 8.19 -0.62
N GLY A 149 9.33 8.10 0.70
CA GLY A 149 8.48 8.77 1.69
C GLY A 149 8.49 10.29 1.59
N LEU A 150 9.54 10.89 0.99
CA LEU A 150 9.65 12.35 0.82
C LEU A 150 8.50 12.93 -0.01
N ILE A 151 8.01 12.18 -1.00
CA ILE A 151 6.90 12.61 -1.87
C ILE A 151 5.59 12.74 -1.08
N ASN A 152 5.44 12.02 0.05
CA ASN A 152 4.26 12.10 0.90
C ASN A 152 4.10 13.47 1.59
N ALA A 153 5.13 14.32 1.62
CA ALA A 153 5.00 15.72 2.05
C ALA A 153 3.89 16.45 1.27
N GLY A 154 3.63 16.05 0.02
CA GLY A 154 2.54 16.57 -0.80
C GLY A 154 1.14 16.43 -0.17
N PHE A 155 0.87 15.37 0.60
CA PHE A 155 -0.42 15.19 1.28
C PHE A 155 -0.66 16.27 2.33
N PHE A 156 0.37 16.66 3.08
CA PHE A 156 0.27 17.75 4.05
C PHE A 156 0.14 19.10 3.37
N LEU A 157 0.97 19.37 2.36
CA LEU A 157 0.91 20.62 1.61
C LEU A 157 -0.49 20.82 1.01
N TYR A 158 -1.09 19.76 0.47
CA TYR A 158 -2.45 19.80 -0.01
C TYR A 158 -3.48 20.05 1.10
N SER A 159 -3.38 19.34 2.23
CA SER A 159 -4.30 19.53 3.36
C SER A 159 -4.26 20.96 3.91
N CYS A 160 -3.05 21.51 4.10
CA CYS A 160 -2.82 22.89 4.48
C CYS A 160 -3.36 23.87 3.42
N GLY A 161 -3.07 23.62 2.14
CA GLY A 161 -3.56 24.45 1.02
C GLY A 161 -5.08 24.49 0.93
N LYS A 162 -5.75 23.35 1.15
CA LYS A 162 -7.21 23.26 1.19
C LYS A 162 -7.78 24.04 2.38
N CYS A 163 -7.19 23.90 3.57
CA CYS A 163 -7.59 24.68 4.74
C CYS A 163 -7.46 26.19 4.48
N LEU A 164 -6.34 26.61 3.89
CA LEU A 164 -6.06 27.99 3.54
C LEU A 164 -7.04 28.56 2.50
N ALA A 165 -7.31 27.80 1.44
CA ALA A 165 -8.28 28.18 0.42
C ALA A 165 -9.71 28.34 0.99
N LEU A 166 -10.13 27.42 1.87
CA LEU A 166 -11.43 27.50 2.55
C LEU A 166 -11.54 28.76 3.44
N GLN A 167 -10.48 29.08 4.18
CA GLN A 167 -10.47 30.28 5.04
C GLN A 167 -10.52 31.58 4.23
N LEU A 168 -9.83 31.63 3.09
CA LEU A 168 -9.85 32.79 2.19
C LEU A 168 -11.22 32.98 1.52
N GLN A 169 -11.86 31.89 1.09
CA GLN A 169 -13.19 31.95 0.46
C GLN A 169 -14.30 32.35 1.44
N VAL A 170 -14.27 31.85 2.68
CA VAL A 170 -15.22 32.26 3.73
C VAL A 170 -14.96 33.71 4.17
N GLY A 171 -13.70 34.16 4.14
CA GLY A 171 -13.30 35.52 4.49
C GLY A 171 -13.71 36.60 3.48
N SER A 172 -14.02 36.24 2.22
CA SER A 172 -14.40 37.21 1.18
C SER A 172 -15.79 37.83 1.39
N GLY A 173 -16.62 37.29 2.30
CA GLY A 173 -17.99 37.76 2.55
C GLY A 173 -18.23 38.40 3.92
N SER A 174 -17.24 38.43 4.81
CA SER A 174 -17.39 38.96 6.18
C SER A 174 -16.15 39.76 6.56
N GLY A 175 -16.33 41.01 7.03
CA GLY A 175 -15.27 41.97 7.37
C GLY A 175 -14.34 41.53 8.51
N ARG A 176 -13.57 40.47 8.27
CA ARG A 176 -12.53 39.99 9.18
C ARG A 176 -11.39 41.01 9.23
N LYS A 177 -10.94 41.32 10.46
CA LYS A 177 -9.75 42.15 10.68
C LYS A 177 -8.53 41.45 10.05
N VAL A 178 -7.87 42.11 9.10
CA VAL A 178 -6.61 41.73 8.43
C VAL A 178 -5.57 41.07 9.37
N PRO A 179 -5.31 41.57 10.59
CA PRO A 179 -4.33 40.94 11.49
C PRO A 179 -4.70 39.53 11.95
N THR A 180 -5.98 39.17 12.04
CA THR A 180 -6.41 37.82 12.43
C THR A 180 -6.17 36.81 11.30
N LEU A 181 -6.42 37.22 10.06
CA LEU A 181 -6.11 36.43 8.86
C LEU A 181 -4.61 36.15 8.75
N TRP A 182 -3.76 37.17 8.99
CA TRP A 182 -2.30 37.01 8.90
C TRP A 182 -1.74 36.04 9.96
N LYS A 183 -2.24 36.13 11.21
CA LYS A 183 -1.88 35.19 12.28
C LYS A 183 -2.26 33.75 11.94
N GLN A 184 -3.43 33.54 11.35
CA GLN A 184 -3.89 32.22 10.92
C GLN A 184 -3.08 31.68 9.74
N LEU A 185 -2.77 32.54 8.75
CA LEU A 185 -1.91 32.20 7.61
C LEU A 185 -0.52 31.76 8.08
N LEU A 186 0.08 32.54 8.99
CA LEU A 186 1.38 32.26 9.56
C LEU A 186 1.39 30.94 10.34
N SER A 187 0.31 30.65 11.08
CA SER A 187 0.15 29.38 11.81
C SER A 187 0.03 28.16 10.89
N VAL A 188 -0.73 28.28 9.79
CA VAL A 188 -0.82 27.20 8.80
C VAL A 188 0.52 27.02 8.09
N ALA A 189 1.17 28.11 7.68
CA ALA A 189 2.49 28.06 7.04
C ALA A 189 3.56 27.46 7.95
N SER A 190 3.61 27.85 9.23
CA SER A 190 4.59 27.32 10.19
C SER A 190 4.37 25.83 10.45
N SER A 191 3.11 25.38 10.57
CA SER A 191 2.80 23.96 10.69
C SER A 191 3.21 23.16 9.44
N ALA A 192 2.96 23.69 8.24
CA ALA A 192 3.36 23.04 6.99
C ALA A 192 4.90 22.89 6.89
N VAL A 193 5.64 23.96 7.22
CA VAL A 193 7.11 23.94 7.21
C VAL A 193 7.66 22.95 8.23
N LEU A 194 7.12 22.94 9.46
CA LEU A 194 7.56 22.02 10.51
C LEU A 194 7.33 20.56 10.12
N MET A 195 6.17 20.24 9.55
CA MET A 195 5.83 18.88 9.14
C MET A 195 6.66 18.43 7.93
N CYS A 196 6.89 19.32 6.95
CA CYS A 196 7.81 19.03 5.86
C CYS A 196 9.22 18.80 6.40
N ALA A 197 9.73 19.68 7.26
CA ALA A 197 11.05 19.51 7.88
C ALA A 197 11.16 18.16 8.60
N GLY A 198 10.11 17.75 9.35
CA GLY A 198 10.04 16.44 9.99
C GLY A 198 10.09 15.27 9.00
N ILE A 199 9.44 15.37 7.84
CA ILE A 199 9.47 14.34 6.79
C ILE A 199 10.85 14.24 6.13
N PHE A 200 11.49 15.38 5.85
CA PHE A 200 12.82 15.42 5.23
C PHE A 200 13.97 15.08 6.20
N LEU A 201 13.73 15.20 7.51
CA LEU A 201 14.76 15.03 8.54
C LEU A 201 15.48 13.66 8.49
N PRO A 202 14.79 12.50 8.47
CA PRO A 202 15.49 11.20 8.44
C PRO A 202 16.37 11.02 7.21
N PHE A 203 15.91 11.49 6.05
CA PHE A 203 16.71 11.47 4.83
C PHE A 203 17.95 12.37 4.96
N ALA A 204 17.78 13.60 5.46
CA ALA A 204 18.89 14.53 5.69
C ALA A 204 19.91 13.99 6.70
N LEU A 205 19.46 13.38 7.80
CA LEU A 205 20.31 12.74 8.79
C LEU A 205 21.13 11.59 8.18
N PHE A 206 20.52 10.78 7.32
CA PHE A 206 21.23 9.71 6.61
C PHE A 206 22.25 10.26 5.59
N GLN A 207 21.91 11.31 4.84
CA GLN A 207 22.86 11.99 3.95
C GLN A 207 24.05 12.56 4.73
N TYR A 208 23.79 13.19 5.88
CA TYR A 208 24.84 13.71 6.76
C TYR A 208 25.73 12.60 7.32
N TYR A 209 25.13 11.50 7.79
CA TYR A 209 25.86 10.30 8.24
C TYR A 209 26.80 9.77 7.13
N ALA A 210 26.28 9.63 5.91
CA ALA A 210 27.09 9.19 4.77
C ALA A 210 28.21 10.19 4.43
N TYR A 211 27.93 11.50 4.47
CA TYR A 211 28.93 12.54 4.24
C TYR A 211 30.06 12.48 5.27
N VAL A 212 29.75 12.39 6.56
CA VAL A 212 30.77 12.25 7.62
C VAL A 212 31.59 10.98 7.42
N ARG A 213 30.96 9.88 6.99
CA ARG A 213 31.63 8.58 6.80
C ARG A 213 32.55 8.52 5.58
N PHE A 214 32.18 9.15 4.46
CA PHE A 214 32.90 9.04 3.19
C PHE A 214 33.67 10.30 2.79
N CYS A 215 33.29 11.48 3.28
CA CYS A 215 33.90 12.78 2.94
C CYS A 215 34.69 13.42 4.09
N GLY A 216 34.49 12.93 5.33
CA GLY A 216 35.22 13.35 6.51
C GLY A 216 36.73 13.08 6.42
N PRO A 217 37.56 13.73 7.26
CA PRO A 217 38.96 13.36 7.40
C PRO A 217 39.04 11.86 7.75
N ALA A 218 40.02 11.15 7.19
CA ALA A 218 40.23 9.72 7.43
C ALA A 218 40.59 9.46 8.90
N THR A 219 39.61 9.53 9.79
CA THR A 219 39.76 9.19 11.20
C THR A 219 39.78 7.68 11.31
N GLY A 220 40.95 7.09 11.02
CA GLY A 220 41.54 5.92 11.68
C GLY A 220 40.67 4.68 11.96
N LEU A 221 39.48 4.56 11.38
CA LEU A 221 38.65 3.38 11.54
C LEU A 221 38.97 2.44 10.39
N GLU A 222 40.21 1.93 10.40
CA GLU A 222 40.60 0.70 9.72
C GLU A 222 39.78 -0.46 10.29
N ARG A 223 38.47 -0.46 10.08
CA ARG A 223 37.72 -1.71 10.13
C ARG A 223 38.21 -2.49 8.92
N ALA A 224 39.04 -3.50 9.19
CA ALA A 224 39.43 -4.49 8.21
C ALA A 224 38.14 -5.03 7.56
N VAL A 225 37.88 -4.58 6.33
CA VAL A 225 36.73 -5.07 5.55
C VAL A 225 36.97 -6.56 5.36
N PRO A 226 36.02 -7.44 5.73
CA PRO A 226 36.17 -8.87 5.54
C PRO A 226 36.61 -9.21 4.12
N LYS A 227 37.58 -10.11 3.96
CA LYS A 227 38.15 -10.51 2.66
C LYS A 227 37.08 -10.82 1.58
N PRO A 228 35.94 -11.47 1.88
CA PRO A 228 34.88 -11.70 0.89
C PRO A 228 34.26 -10.41 0.33
N LEU A 229 34.07 -9.39 1.18
CA LEU A 229 33.51 -8.10 0.75
C LEU A 229 34.52 -7.27 -0.04
N LEU A 230 35.81 -7.41 0.29
CA LEU A 230 36.89 -6.82 -0.49
C LEU A 230 36.96 -7.42 -1.90
N GLN A 231 36.89 -8.75 -2.01
CA GLN A 231 36.84 -9.43 -3.31
C GLN A 231 35.61 -9.02 -4.12
N LEU A 232 34.44 -8.90 -3.49
CA LEU A 232 33.23 -8.40 -4.15
C LEU A 232 33.40 -6.96 -4.65
N ALA A 233 33.96 -6.07 -3.83
CA ALA A 233 34.19 -4.69 -4.19
C ALA A 233 35.14 -4.57 -5.39
N LEU A 234 36.23 -5.34 -5.41
CA LEU A 234 37.15 -5.40 -6.54
C LEU A 234 36.48 -5.97 -7.79
N ALA A 235 35.72 -7.06 -7.67
CA ALA A 235 35.03 -7.69 -8.79
C ALA A 235 33.93 -6.79 -9.40
N LYS A 236 33.28 -5.96 -8.59
CA LYS A 236 32.20 -5.04 -9.02
C LYS A 236 32.69 -3.60 -9.25
N GLY A 237 33.96 -3.31 -9.02
CA GLY A 237 34.52 -1.95 -9.12
C GLY A 237 33.94 -0.96 -8.10
N TYR A 238 33.53 -1.41 -6.91
CA TYR A 238 33.00 -0.55 -5.87
C TYR A 238 34.11 0.18 -5.12
N ARG A 239 33.94 1.49 -4.91
CA ARG A 239 34.88 2.28 -4.10
C ARG A 239 34.72 2.00 -2.61
N LEU A 240 35.82 1.68 -1.95
CA LEU A 240 35.90 1.48 -0.50
C LEU A 240 36.35 2.76 0.21
N VAL A 241 35.93 2.94 1.46
CA VAL A 241 36.27 4.10 2.29
C VAL A 241 37.79 4.23 2.54
N THR A 242 38.53 3.13 2.45
CA THR A 242 39.87 3.00 3.03
C THR A 242 41.02 2.88 2.03
N MET A 243 40.78 2.78 0.72
CA MET A 243 41.83 2.28 -0.17
C MET A 243 42.79 3.34 -0.73
N ASP A 244 42.38 4.60 -0.89
CA ASP A 244 43.20 5.53 -1.70
C ASP A 244 43.33 6.97 -1.15
N GLY A 245 42.67 7.32 -0.04
CA GLY A 245 42.58 8.72 0.42
C GLY A 245 41.86 9.68 -0.56
N VAL A 246 41.51 9.21 -1.75
CA VAL A 246 40.77 9.93 -2.79
C VAL A 246 39.30 9.99 -2.40
N LYS A 247 38.82 11.18 -2.08
CA LYS A 247 37.41 11.42 -1.76
C LYS A 247 36.53 11.15 -2.97
N PRO A 248 35.32 10.58 -2.78
CA PRO A 248 34.33 10.49 -3.85
C PRO A 248 34.00 11.85 -4.48
N PRO A 249 33.71 11.91 -5.79
CA PRO A 249 33.47 13.19 -6.48
C PRO A 249 32.19 13.89 -6.01
N TRP A 250 31.23 13.17 -5.43
CA TRP A 250 30.04 13.79 -4.83
C TRP A 250 30.36 14.59 -3.56
N CYS A 251 31.52 14.37 -2.93
CA CYS A 251 31.96 15.15 -1.77
C CYS A 251 32.34 16.60 -2.12
N SER A 252 32.74 16.88 -3.35
CA SER A 252 33.12 18.22 -3.83
C SER A 252 31.97 18.97 -4.53
N GLN A 253 30.79 18.37 -4.60
CA GLN A 253 29.61 19.02 -5.18
C GLN A 253 29.01 20.05 -4.21
N ARG A 254 28.37 21.09 -4.77
CA ARG A 254 27.70 22.16 -4.00
C ARG A 254 26.64 21.63 -3.03
N PHE A 255 25.98 20.53 -3.38
CA PHE A 255 25.07 19.79 -2.52
C PHE A 255 25.47 18.30 -2.56
N PRO A 256 26.21 17.79 -1.56
CA PRO A 256 26.71 16.42 -1.57
C PRO A 256 25.59 15.43 -1.24
N VAL A 257 24.92 14.91 -2.27
CA VAL A 257 23.84 13.92 -2.12
C VAL A 257 24.36 12.54 -2.58
N VAL A 258 24.67 11.67 -1.62
CA VAL A 258 25.20 10.33 -1.92
C VAL A 258 24.18 9.48 -2.68
N TYR A 259 22.89 9.67 -2.41
CA TYR A 259 21.82 8.89 -3.03
C TYR A 259 21.76 9.10 -4.55
N SER A 260 21.77 10.36 -5.01
CA SER A 260 21.79 10.69 -6.44
C SER A 260 23.06 10.20 -7.13
N TYR A 261 24.22 10.27 -6.46
CA TYR A 261 25.48 9.75 -7.01
C TYR A 261 25.44 8.23 -7.18
N ILE A 262 24.93 7.48 -6.19
CA ILE A 262 24.82 6.02 -6.27
C ILE A 262 23.86 5.62 -7.40
N GLN A 263 22.72 6.30 -7.49
CA GLN A 263 21.73 6.09 -8.55
C GLN A 263 22.34 6.27 -9.94
N ASP A 264 23.10 7.35 -10.13
CA ASP A 264 23.73 7.68 -11.41
C ASP A 264 24.88 6.72 -11.75
N THR A 265 25.86 6.56 -10.85
CA THR A 265 27.12 5.85 -11.11
C THR A 265 27.00 4.33 -11.08
N TYR A 266 26.25 3.77 -10.12
CA TYR A 266 26.20 2.32 -9.92
C TYR A 266 24.93 1.67 -10.45
N TRP A 267 23.82 2.40 -10.46
CA TRP A 267 22.54 1.84 -10.88
C TRP A 267 22.09 2.32 -12.26
N ASN A 268 22.81 3.27 -12.88
CA ASN A 268 22.45 3.86 -14.16
C ASN A 268 20.98 4.36 -14.21
N VAL A 269 20.51 4.92 -13.11
CA VAL A 269 19.17 5.48 -12.96
C VAL A 269 19.21 6.94 -13.42
N GLY A 270 18.32 7.32 -14.33
CA GLY A 270 18.24 8.67 -14.85
C GLY A 270 17.11 8.81 -15.87
N PHE A 271 16.81 10.05 -16.24
CA PHE A 271 15.75 10.34 -17.20
C PHE A 271 16.02 9.63 -18.53
N LEU A 272 15.10 8.75 -18.93
CA LEU A 272 15.11 7.95 -20.17
C LEU A 272 16.30 7.01 -20.37
N ARG A 273 17.21 6.86 -19.40
CA ARG A 273 18.40 6.00 -19.54
C ARG A 273 18.09 4.51 -19.68
N TYR A 274 16.92 4.09 -19.21
CA TYR A 274 16.47 2.69 -19.26
C TYR A 274 15.73 2.31 -20.56
N PHE A 275 15.50 3.27 -21.46
CA PHE A 275 14.75 3.07 -22.70
C PHE A 275 15.63 2.46 -23.81
N GLU A 276 16.02 1.20 -23.61
CA GLU A 276 16.77 0.41 -24.59
C GLU A 276 15.91 -0.73 -25.16
N LEU A 277 16.14 -1.10 -26.42
CA LEU A 277 15.41 -2.21 -27.07
C LEU A 277 15.57 -3.56 -26.34
N ARG A 278 16.70 -3.76 -25.65
CA ARG A 278 16.97 -4.97 -24.86
C ARG A 278 16.05 -5.09 -23.64
N GLN A 279 15.47 -3.98 -23.17
CA GLN A 279 14.64 -3.93 -21.98
C GLN A 279 13.14 -4.12 -22.27
N ILE A 280 12.74 -4.32 -23.53
CA ILE A 280 11.33 -4.53 -23.93
C ILE A 280 10.60 -5.54 -23.03
N PRO A 281 11.18 -6.70 -22.64
CA PRO A 281 10.51 -7.63 -21.73
C PRO A 281 10.13 -7.01 -20.38
N ASN A 282 10.97 -6.13 -19.84
CA ASN A 282 10.72 -5.44 -18.56
C ASN A 282 9.63 -4.36 -18.70
N PHE A 283 9.53 -3.72 -19.87
CA PHE A 283 8.42 -2.82 -20.18
C PHE A 283 7.10 -3.59 -20.33
N LEU A 284 7.11 -4.76 -20.96
CA LEU A 284 5.93 -5.63 -21.05
C LEU A 284 5.47 -6.10 -19.67
N LEU A 285 6.41 -6.38 -18.75
CA LEU A 285 6.10 -6.75 -17.37
C LEU A 285 5.41 -5.62 -16.60
N ALA A 286 5.86 -4.37 -16.76
CA ALA A 286 5.26 -3.23 -16.07
C ALA A 286 4.01 -2.67 -16.77
N LEU A 287 3.75 -3.07 -18.02
CA LEU A 287 2.66 -2.57 -18.84
C LEU A 287 1.29 -2.60 -18.13
N PRO A 288 0.86 -3.70 -17.49
CA PRO A 288 -0.46 -3.73 -16.85
C PRO A 288 -0.61 -2.69 -15.73
N VAL A 289 0.44 -2.47 -14.94
CA VAL A 289 0.44 -1.47 -13.86
C VAL A 289 0.42 -0.06 -14.42
N THR A 290 1.19 0.21 -15.48
CA THR A 290 1.18 1.52 -16.15
C THR A 290 -0.19 1.83 -16.74
N LEU A 291 -0.81 0.87 -17.44
CA LEU A 291 -2.13 1.03 -18.03
C LEU A 291 -3.21 1.22 -16.97
N LEU A 292 -3.21 0.41 -15.89
CA LEU A 292 -4.16 0.56 -14.79
C LEU A 292 -4.01 1.91 -14.08
N GLY A 293 -2.77 2.36 -13.82
CA GLY A 293 -2.51 3.66 -13.20
C GLY A 293 -2.94 4.84 -14.07
N SER A 294 -2.61 4.80 -15.36
CA SER A 294 -3.03 5.82 -16.34
C SER A 294 -4.55 5.83 -16.53
N TRP A 295 -5.19 4.66 -16.55
CA TRP A 295 -6.64 4.55 -16.67
C TRP A 295 -7.37 5.06 -15.42
N ALA A 296 -6.83 4.77 -14.23
CA ALA A 296 -7.35 5.33 -12.97
C ALA A 296 -7.33 6.87 -13.00
N ALA A 297 -6.22 7.46 -13.44
CA ALA A 297 -6.06 8.89 -13.58
C ALA A 297 -7.03 9.49 -14.61
N TRP A 298 -7.09 8.89 -15.80
CA TRP A 298 -7.99 9.31 -16.88
C TRP A 298 -9.46 9.30 -16.43
N THR A 299 -9.89 8.21 -15.81
CA THR A 299 -11.27 8.05 -15.30
C THR A 299 -11.62 9.14 -14.30
N TYR A 300 -10.70 9.46 -13.38
CA TYR A 300 -10.92 10.52 -12.40
C TYR A 300 -11.01 11.91 -13.04
N ILE A 301 -10.10 12.22 -13.98
CA ILE A 301 -10.04 13.52 -14.66
C ILE A 301 -11.30 13.76 -15.49
N VAL A 302 -11.75 12.75 -16.24
CA VAL A 302 -12.98 12.84 -17.04
C VAL A 302 -14.22 12.98 -16.17
N ALA A 303 -14.26 12.31 -15.02
CA ALA A 303 -15.39 12.42 -14.09
C ALA A 303 -15.44 13.75 -13.33
N ASN A 304 -14.29 14.39 -13.07
CA ASN A 304 -14.19 15.61 -12.25
C ASN A 304 -13.27 16.70 -12.87
N PRO A 305 -13.50 17.15 -14.12
CA PRO A 305 -12.56 18.01 -14.84
C PRO A 305 -12.34 19.36 -14.15
N ARG A 306 -13.42 19.98 -13.63
CA ARG A 306 -13.33 21.25 -12.92
C ARG A 306 -12.62 21.12 -11.56
N HIS A 307 -12.82 20.01 -10.85
CA HIS A 307 -12.13 19.76 -9.59
C HIS A 307 -10.62 19.59 -9.82
N CYS A 308 -10.23 18.94 -10.92
CA CYS A 308 -8.83 18.86 -11.31
C CYS A 308 -8.24 20.24 -11.68
N LEU A 309 -8.99 21.08 -12.40
CA LEU A 309 -8.55 22.43 -12.77
C LEU A 309 -8.39 23.35 -11.55
N THR A 310 -9.28 23.25 -10.56
CA THR A 310 -9.22 24.07 -9.34
C THR A 310 -8.39 23.44 -8.23
N LEU A 311 -7.75 22.29 -8.51
CA LEU A 311 -7.03 21.45 -7.54
C LEU A 311 -7.90 21.13 -6.30
N GLY A 312 -9.22 21.10 -6.44
CA GLY A 312 -10.16 20.89 -5.34
C GLY A 312 -10.15 21.98 -4.25
N LEU A 313 -9.58 23.16 -4.55
CA LEU A 313 -9.48 24.29 -3.63
C LEU A 313 -10.72 25.19 -3.65
N GLU A 314 -11.52 25.16 -4.71
CA GLU A 314 -12.73 25.98 -4.87
C GLU A 314 -13.98 25.30 -4.31
N ARG A 315 -14.72 25.99 -3.43
CA ARG A 315 -15.98 25.49 -2.86
C ARG A 315 -17.18 25.86 -3.73
N ARG A 316 -17.99 24.88 -4.14
CA ARG A 316 -19.29 25.14 -4.75
C ARG A 316 -20.32 25.50 -3.67
N LYS A 317 -21.05 26.61 -3.87
CA LYS A 317 -22.15 27.05 -3.00
C LYS A 317 -23.38 26.11 -2.98
N GLY A 318 -23.42 25.10 -3.86
CA GLY A 318 -24.51 24.11 -3.99
C GLY A 318 -24.08 22.65 -3.83
N GLU A 319 -22.88 22.38 -3.31
CA GLU A 319 -22.40 21.00 -3.02
C GLU A 319 -22.78 20.50 -1.62
N GLU A 320 -23.31 21.36 -0.73
CA GLU A 320 -23.85 20.94 0.58
C GLU A 320 -25.25 20.33 0.47
N GLU A 321 -26.00 20.58 -0.61
CA GLU A 321 -27.35 20.05 -0.80
C GLU A 321 -27.37 18.69 -1.52
N ASP A 322 -26.30 18.34 -2.25
CA ASP A 322 -26.16 17.04 -2.91
C ASP A 322 -25.53 16.01 -1.96
N LYS A 323 -26.11 14.81 -1.86
CA LYS A 323 -25.55 13.70 -1.07
C LYS A 323 -24.07 13.49 -1.45
N PRO A 324 -23.17 13.27 -0.48
CA PRO A 324 -21.76 13.09 -0.78
C PRO A 324 -21.56 11.89 -1.72
N ARG A 325 -20.98 12.16 -2.90
CA ARG A 325 -20.65 11.12 -3.90
C ARG A 325 -19.74 10.07 -3.26
N ALA A 326 -20.18 8.82 -3.27
CA ALA A 326 -19.43 7.67 -2.75
C ALA A 326 -18.86 6.83 -3.91
N GLY A 327 -17.64 6.32 -3.75
CA GLY A 327 -16.91 5.55 -4.77
C GLY A 327 -15.58 6.19 -5.16
N PHE A 328 -14.95 5.68 -6.23
CA PHE A 328 -13.63 6.13 -6.69
C PHE A 328 -13.65 7.57 -7.22
N CYS A 329 -14.72 8.00 -7.88
CA CYS A 329 -14.86 9.34 -8.44
C CYS A 329 -15.20 10.42 -7.40
N CYS A 330 -15.09 10.15 -6.10
CA CYS A 330 -15.37 11.13 -5.07
C CYS A 330 -14.25 12.21 -5.00
N PRO A 331 -14.57 13.45 -4.59
CA PRO A 331 -13.57 14.51 -4.45
C PRO A 331 -12.42 14.18 -3.49
N ALA A 332 -12.65 13.32 -2.49
CA ALA A 332 -11.64 12.93 -1.51
C ALA A 332 -10.49 12.10 -2.12
N VAL A 333 -10.73 11.40 -3.24
CA VAL A 333 -9.73 10.56 -3.93
C VAL A 333 -8.71 11.39 -4.72
N PHE A 334 -8.98 12.67 -4.99
CA PHE A 334 -8.15 13.55 -5.84
C PHE A 334 -6.66 13.50 -5.48
N VAL A 335 -6.33 13.73 -4.22
CA VAL A 335 -4.94 13.82 -3.74
C VAL A 335 -4.18 12.52 -3.97
N TYR A 336 -4.86 11.39 -3.77
CA TYR A 336 -4.30 10.06 -3.97
C TYR A 336 -4.06 9.78 -5.46
N VAL A 337 -4.92 10.26 -6.36
CA VAL A 337 -4.73 10.17 -7.82
C VAL A 337 -3.56 11.05 -8.27
N VAL A 338 -3.46 12.28 -7.78
CA VAL A 338 -2.30 13.16 -8.07
C VAL A 338 -1.01 12.52 -7.57
N HIS A 339 -1.01 11.98 -6.35
CA HIS A 339 0.15 11.27 -5.82
C HIS A 339 0.53 10.06 -6.68
N ALA A 340 -0.44 9.21 -7.04
CA ALA A 340 -0.20 8.02 -7.86
C ALA A 340 0.32 8.37 -9.27
N THR A 341 -0.20 9.43 -9.88
CA THR A 341 0.23 9.87 -11.22
C THR A 341 1.64 10.45 -11.22
N VAL A 342 2.00 11.24 -10.21
CA VAL A 342 3.37 11.75 -10.02
C VAL A 342 4.35 10.59 -9.82
N LEU A 343 4.01 9.61 -8.97
CA LEU A 343 4.83 8.42 -8.77
C LEU A 343 4.95 7.58 -10.06
N LEU A 344 3.85 7.43 -10.81
CA LEU A 344 3.85 6.67 -12.06
C LEU A 344 4.74 7.35 -13.11
N ALA A 345 4.61 8.66 -13.31
CA ALA A 345 5.43 9.41 -14.25
C ALA A 345 6.91 9.37 -13.85
N PHE A 346 7.23 9.66 -12.59
CA PHE A 346 8.60 9.58 -12.09
C PHE A 346 9.18 8.17 -12.21
N GLY A 347 8.43 7.14 -11.83
CA GLY A 347 8.86 5.76 -11.88
C GLY A 347 9.05 5.24 -13.32
N PHE A 348 8.22 5.69 -14.27
CA PHE A 348 8.31 5.28 -15.66
C PHE A 348 9.48 5.95 -16.41
N PHE A 349 9.71 7.24 -16.18
CA PHE A 349 10.73 8.00 -16.91
C PHE A 349 12.12 7.99 -16.25
N CYS A 350 12.18 7.89 -14.92
CA CYS A 350 13.42 8.08 -14.17
C CYS A 350 13.90 6.83 -13.44
N VAL A 351 13.07 5.79 -13.29
CA VAL A 351 13.41 4.56 -12.57
C VAL A 351 13.38 3.36 -13.52
N HIS A 352 14.04 2.26 -13.15
CA HIS A 352 13.94 1.01 -13.88
C HIS A 352 12.49 0.52 -13.88
N VAL A 353 11.93 0.28 -15.05
CA VAL A 353 10.50 0.04 -15.24
C VAL A 353 10.01 -1.23 -14.54
N GLN A 354 10.88 -2.25 -14.37
CA GLN A 354 10.57 -3.46 -13.59
C GLN A 354 10.23 -3.17 -12.11
N VAL A 355 10.79 -2.10 -11.53
CA VAL A 355 10.58 -1.70 -10.13
C VAL A 355 9.23 -0.99 -9.94
N LEU A 356 8.58 -0.58 -11.04
CA LEU A 356 7.38 0.26 -11.00
C LEU A 356 6.21 -0.41 -10.25
N THR A 357 6.03 -1.72 -10.44
CA THR A 357 4.97 -2.51 -9.78
C THR A 357 5.11 -2.49 -8.26
N ARG A 358 6.31 -2.81 -7.73
CA ARG A 358 6.57 -2.79 -6.28
C ARG A 358 6.56 -1.38 -5.70
N PHE A 359 7.03 -0.40 -6.49
CA PHE A 359 7.09 1.00 -6.11
C PHE A 359 5.69 1.59 -5.92
N LEU A 360 4.81 1.44 -6.91
CA LEU A 360 3.42 1.92 -6.82
C LEU A 360 2.61 1.12 -5.81
N GLY A 361 2.80 -0.19 -5.76
CA GLY A 361 2.04 -1.08 -4.87
C GLY A 361 2.28 -0.85 -3.37
N SER A 362 3.45 -0.32 -2.99
CA SER A 362 3.80 0.04 -1.60
C SER A 362 3.53 1.51 -1.26
N SER A 363 3.46 2.39 -2.27
CA SER A 363 3.39 3.84 -2.06
C SER A 363 1.99 4.43 -2.26
N SER A 364 1.07 3.75 -2.97
CA SER A 364 -0.24 4.30 -3.31
C SER A 364 -1.38 3.28 -3.22
N PRO A 365 -2.55 3.66 -2.65
CA PRO A 365 -3.72 2.80 -2.60
C PRO A 365 -4.50 2.75 -3.92
N ILE A 366 -4.23 3.66 -4.87
CA ILE A 366 -5.04 3.85 -6.09
C ILE A 366 -5.12 2.60 -6.96
N LEU A 367 -4.02 1.86 -7.10
CA LEU A 367 -4.00 0.64 -7.91
C LEU A 367 -5.06 -0.37 -7.42
N TYR A 368 -5.18 -0.51 -6.10
CA TYR A 368 -6.13 -1.42 -5.46
C TYR A 368 -7.56 -0.86 -5.47
N TRP A 369 -7.73 0.43 -5.16
CA TRP A 369 -9.04 1.09 -5.17
C TRP A 369 -9.67 1.11 -6.55
N PHE A 370 -8.89 1.42 -7.58
CA PHE A 370 -9.39 1.46 -8.97
C PHE A 370 -9.71 0.06 -9.48
N SER A 371 -8.86 -0.93 -9.23
CA SER A 371 -9.13 -2.33 -9.59
C SER A 371 -10.39 -2.86 -8.88
N ALA A 372 -10.57 -2.55 -7.59
CA ALA A 372 -11.77 -2.89 -6.86
C ALA A 372 -13.02 -2.17 -7.38
N HIS A 373 -12.89 -0.91 -7.78
CA HIS A 373 -13.98 -0.15 -8.39
C HIS A 373 -14.41 -0.75 -9.73
N LEU A 374 -13.47 -1.10 -10.61
CA LEU A 374 -13.76 -1.74 -11.89
C LEU A 374 -14.48 -3.09 -11.70
N LEU A 375 -14.01 -3.92 -10.76
CA LEU A 375 -14.66 -5.19 -10.44
C LEU A 375 -16.06 -4.95 -9.87
N GLN A 376 -16.22 -4.02 -8.92
CA GLN A 376 -17.51 -3.71 -8.33
C GLN A 376 -18.50 -3.14 -9.35
N ASP A 377 -18.06 -2.40 -10.37
CA ASP A 377 -18.92 -1.74 -11.34
C ASP A 377 -19.23 -2.58 -12.60
N HIS A 378 -18.46 -3.64 -12.85
CA HIS A 378 -18.65 -4.49 -14.05
C HIS A 378 -19.08 -5.92 -13.72
N GLU A 379 -18.93 -6.38 -12.47
CA GLU A 379 -19.28 -7.75 -12.08
C GLU A 379 -20.66 -7.83 -11.41
N PRO A 380 -21.70 -8.34 -12.11
CA PRO A 380 -23.05 -8.46 -11.55
C PRO A 380 -23.12 -9.43 -10.36
N LEU A 381 -22.16 -10.37 -10.25
CA LEU A 381 -22.05 -11.30 -9.13
C LEU A 381 -21.75 -10.59 -7.80
N LEU A 382 -21.09 -9.43 -7.84
CA LEU A 382 -20.78 -8.62 -6.66
C LEU A 382 -21.92 -7.65 -6.28
N TRP A 383 -22.94 -7.48 -7.12
CA TRP A 383 -24.07 -6.59 -6.86
C TRP A 383 -25.13 -7.23 -5.96
N ARG A 384 -25.23 -8.56 -5.97
CA ARG A 384 -26.29 -9.32 -5.30
C ARG A 384 -26.32 -9.13 -3.77
N GLU A 385 -25.20 -8.73 -3.18
CA GLU A 385 -25.03 -8.50 -1.74
C GLU A 385 -25.45 -7.08 -1.30
N ALA A 386 -25.56 -6.14 -2.25
CA ALA A 386 -25.96 -4.76 -1.97
C ALA A 386 -27.48 -4.58 -1.98
N THR A 387 -28.21 -5.38 -2.77
CA THR A 387 -29.68 -5.33 -2.87
C THR A 387 -30.37 -6.01 -1.69
N ASP A 388 -29.82 -7.08 -1.14
CA ASP A 388 -30.46 -7.81 -0.02
C ASP A 388 -30.42 -7.03 1.30
N ASN A 389 -29.48 -6.09 1.46
CA ASN A 389 -29.33 -5.27 2.66
C ASN A 389 -30.17 -3.96 2.66
N GLN A 390 -30.86 -3.63 1.56
CA GLN A 390 -31.65 -2.38 1.46
C GLN A 390 -33.17 -2.58 1.56
N THR A 391 -33.67 -3.82 1.59
CA THR A 391 -35.12 -4.14 1.60
C THR A 391 -35.70 -4.59 2.94
N ALA A 392 -34.96 -4.49 4.06
CA ALA A 392 -35.47 -4.90 5.36
C ALA A 392 -36.08 -3.72 6.17
N ALA A 393 -37.36 -3.40 5.93
CA ALA A 393 -38.41 -3.07 6.93
C ALA A 393 -39.70 -2.51 6.27
N PRO A 394 -40.88 -2.58 6.92
CA PRO A 394 -41.58 -3.77 7.41
C PRO A 394 -43.02 -3.83 6.85
N ARG A 395 -43.55 -5.00 6.48
CA ARG A 395 -45.00 -5.17 6.28
C ARG A 395 -45.51 -6.53 6.75
N SER A 396 -46.27 -6.44 7.85
CA SER A 396 -47.51 -7.15 8.21
C SER A 396 -47.72 -8.60 7.77
N GLU A 397 -48.03 -9.42 8.77
CA GLU A 397 -48.66 -10.74 8.70
C GLU A 397 -49.75 -10.90 7.62
N LYS A 398 -49.71 -12.03 6.89
CA LYS A 398 -50.74 -13.08 6.95
C LYS A 398 -50.28 -14.36 6.22
N SER A 399 -50.67 -15.49 6.81
CA SER A 399 -50.34 -16.85 6.42
C SER A 399 -50.94 -17.27 5.08
N LEU A 400 -50.30 -18.26 4.42
CA LEU A 400 -50.96 -19.49 3.96
C LEU A 400 -49.90 -20.55 3.57
N LEU A 401 -50.26 -21.78 3.90
CA LEU A 401 -49.46 -23.00 4.02
C LEU A 401 -49.26 -23.70 2.66
N GLY A 402 -48.05 -24.19 2.37
CA GLY A 402 -47.76 -25.11 1.26
C GLY A 402 -46.33 -25.67 1.31
N LYS A 403 -46.20 -27.00 1.37
CA LYS A 403 -44.98 -27.78 1.73
C LYS A 403 -43.92 -27.90 0.61
N SER A 404 -42.63 -27.71 0.99
CA SER A 404 -41.31 -28.35 0.66
C SER A 404 -41.04 -29.16 -0.64
N PRO A 405 -39.77 -29.50 -1.02
CA PRO A 405 -38.47 -29.19 -0.40
C PRO A 405 -37.33 -28.73 -1.36
N GLY A 406 -36.30 -28.09 -0.81
CA GLY A 406 -34.93 -28.21 -1.35
C GLY A 406 -34.35 -27.01 -2.11
N SER A 407 -34.02 -25.94 -1.39
CA SER A 407 -32.86 -25.08 -1.72
C SER A 407 -32.58 -24.15 -0.53
N CYS A 408 -32.11 -24.72 0.58
CA CYS A 408 -31.61 -23.93 1.70
C CYS A 408 -30.14 -23.58 1.43
N GLY A 409 -29.89 -22.69 0.47
CA GLY A 409 -28.63 -21.97 0.35
C GLY A 409 -28.60 -20.86 1.39
N LYS A 410 -28.28 -21.20 2.64
CA LYS A 410 -27.99 -20.20 3.68
C LYS A 410 -26.77 -19.40 3.23
N GLY A 411 -26.96 -18.11 2.98
CA GLY A 411 -25.93 -17.17 2.56
C GLY A 411 -24.81 -17.08 3.59
N THR A 412 -23.73 -17.81 3.34
CA THR A 412 -22.42 -17.50 3.91
C THR A 412 -21.89 -16.29 3.16
N SER A 413 -21.43 -15.28 3.89
CA SER A 413 -20.63 -14.15 3.42
C SER A 413 -19.35 -14.68 2.75
N GLU A 414 -19.46 -15.18 1.53
CA GLU A 414 -18.37 -15.73 0.76
C GLU A 414 -17.43 -14.61 0.35
N ASN A 415 -16.12 -14.81 0.55
CA ASN A 415 -15.12 -13.84 0.12
C ASN A 415 -15.34 -13.49 -1.38
N PRO A 416 -15.52 -12.21 -1.74
CA PRO A 416 -15.92 -11.80 -3.07
C PRO A 416 -14.91 -12.23 -4.15
N VAL A 417 -13.62 -12.30 -3.81
CA VAL A 417 -12.57 -12.79 -4.73
C VAL A 417 -12.70 -14.29 -4.94
N VAL A 418 -12.98 -15.06 -3.87
CA VAL A 418 -13.19 -16.52 -3.97
C VAL A 418 -14.44 -16.83 -4.79
N ARG A 419 -15.53 -16.08 -4.56
CA ARG A 419 -16.78 -16.21 -5.34
C ARG A 419 -16.56 -15.93 -6.83
N LEU A 420 -15.76 -14.91 -7.15
CA LEU A 420 -15.36 -14.65 -8.53
C LEU A 420 -14.53 -15.82 -9.08
N LEU A 421 -13.52 -16.30 -8.35
CA LEU A 421 -12.68 -17.40 -8.81
C LEU A 421 -13.44 -18.71 -9.05
N LEU A 422 -14.41 -19.04 -8.20
CA LEU A 422 -15.27 -20.21 -8.39
C LEU A 422 -16.17 -20.07 -9.61
N ASN A 423 -16.57 -18.84 -9.96
CA ASN A 423 -17.42 -18.54 -11.11
C ASN A 423 -16.62 -17.96 -12.29
N PHE A 424 -15.34 -18.31 -12.44
CA PHE A 424 -14.44 -17.68 -13.41
C PHE A 424 -14.97 -17.68 -14.85
N ARG A 425 -15.75 -18.70 -15.25
CA ARG A 425 -16.36 -18.77 -16.60
C ARG A 425 -17.40 -17.67 -16.84
N LEU A 426 -18.12 -17.26 -15.80
CA LEU A 426 -19.23 -16.30 -15.84
C LEU A 426 -18.80 -14.84 -15.66
N ILE A 427 -17.53 -14.58 -15.35
CA ILE A 427 -16.95 -13.24 -15.17
C ILE A 427 -16.82 -12.53 -16.54
N THR A 428 -16.98 -11.20 -16.52
CA THR A 428 -16.72 -10.35 -17.69
C THR A 428 -15.26 -10.48 -18.18
N PRO A 429 -14.97 -10.21 -19.47
CA PRO A 429 -13.59 -10.25 -19.96
C PRO A 429 -12.68 -9.28 -19.19
N LEU A 430 -13.20 -8.13 -18.76
CA LEU A 430 -12.46 -7.17 -17.96
C LEU A 430 -12.11 -7.72 -16.57
N GLY A 431 -13.07 -8.32 -15.87
CA GLY A 431 -12.84 -8.94 -14.56
C GLY A 431 -11.84 -10.09 -14.64
N LYS A 432 -11.88 -10.90 -15.71
CA LYS A 432 -10.90 -11.96 -15.99
C LYS A 432 -9.50 -11.38 -16.18
N CYS A 433 -9.34 -10.27 -16.90
CA CYS A 433 -8.05 -9.61 -17.09
C CYS A 433 -7.49 -9.07 -15.77
N ILE A 434 -8.31 -8.41 -14.94
CA ILE A 434 -7.86 -7.85 -13.66
C ILE A 434 -7.46 -8.97 -12.69
N LEU A 435 -8.34 -9.95 -12.45
CA LEU A 435 -8.03 -11.08 -11.56
C LEU A 435 -6.86 -11.92 -12.09
N GLY A 436 -6.84 -12.16 -13.41
CA GLY A 436 -5.76 -12.84 -14.09
C GLY A 436 -4.43 -12.12 -13.89
N PHE A 437 -4.39 -10.80 -14.00
CA PHE A 437 -3.19 -10.00 -13.72
C PHE A 437 -2.72 -10.18 -12.27
N PHE A 438 -3.59 -9.95 -11.27
CA PHE A 438 -3.20 -10.07 -9.87
C PHE A 438 -2.70 -11.48 -9.52
N LEU A 439 -3.40 -12.52 -9.98
CA LEU A 439 -3.07 -13.91 -9.67
C LEU A 439 -1.86 -14.45 -10.43
N SER A 440 -1.78 -14.17 -11.74
CA SER A 440 -0.66 -14.63 -12.57
C SER A 440 0.65 -13.97 -12.14
N TYR A 441 0.62 -12.68 -11.80
CA TYR A 441 1.79 -11.96 -11.37
C TYR A 441 2.21 -12.33 -9.94
N TRP A 442 1.24 -12.58 -9.04
CA TRP A 442 1.51 -13.14 -7.71
C TRP A 442 2.19 -14.52 -7.83
N LEU A 443 1.65 -15.42 -8.66
CA LEU A 443 2.22 -16.74 -8.89
C LEU A 443 3.61 -16.67 -9.54
N LEU A 444 3.76 -15.85 -10.58
CA LEU A 444 5.03 -15.63 -11.26
C LEU A 444 6.07 -15.06 -10.30
N GLY A 445 5.67 -14.13 -9.43
CA GLY A 445 6.55 -13.55 -8.44
C GLY A 445 7.03 -14.54 -7.38
N LEU A 446 6.16 -15.44 -6.92
CA LEU A 446 6.56 -16.53 -6.03
C LEU A 446 7.57 -17.46 -6.72
N ILE A 447 7.29 -17.89 -7.95
CA ILE A 447 8.15 -18.79 -8.71
C ILE A 447 9.53 -18.17 -8.92
N LEU A 448 9.60 -16.91 -9.36
CA LEU A 448 10.87 -16.27 -9.68
C LEU A 448 11.66 -15.90 -8.42
N HIS A 449 10.99 -15.44 -7.36
CA HIS A 449 11.64 -15.12 -6.10
C HIS A 449 12.26 -16.34 -5.43
N CYS A 450 11.54 -17.47 -5.36
CA CYS A 450 12.06 -18.71 -4.78
C CYS A 450 13.29 -19.25 -5.54
N ASN A 451 13.37 -19.01 -6.85
CA ASN A 451 14.47 -19.47 -7.70
C ASN A 451 15.61 -18.45 -7.87
N ARG A 452 15.61 -17.34 -7.09
CA ARG A 452 16.60 -16.25 -7.18
C ARG A 452 16.76 -15.67 -8.59
N LEU A 453 15.72 -15.79 -9.41
CA LEU A 453 15.71 -15.20 -10.74
C LEU A 453 15.49 -13.68 -10.60
N PRO A 454 16.02 -12.87 -11.53
CA PRO A 454 15.79 -11.45 -11.53
C PRO A 454 14.29 -11.19 -11.68
N TRP A 455 13.65 -10.82 -10.57
CA TRP A 455 12.24 -10.48 -10.47
C TRP A 455 12.13 -9.15 -9.75
N THR A 456 11.57 -8.15 -10.45
CA THR A 456 11.31 -6.76 -10.02
C THR A 456 12.29 -6.15 -9.02
#